data_AF-A0A1Q3D8X8-F1
#
_entry.id   AF-A0A1Q3D8X8-F1
#
_cell.length_a   1.000
_cell.length_b   1.000
_cell.length_c   1.000
_cell.angle_alpha   90.00
_cell.angle_beta   90.00
_cell.angle_gamma   90.00
#
_symmetry.space_group_name_H-M   'P 1'
#
loop_
_entity.id
_entity.type
_entity.pdbx_description
1 polymer ?
#
loop_
_entity_poly.entity_id
_entity_poly.type
_entity_poly.pdbx_seq_one_letter_code
_entity_poly.pdbx_strand_id
1 'polypeptide(L)'
;SLSTPTGRVWLADVIKIDNKLFFKNGWKEFVEDHHLEFGDFLVFCYEKRSNFFVNIYGRNACEKDTSKVAIDGVRLFSCKGSQLPEKSSIEDREEGEKGLKESNGKGVN
;
A
#
# COMPACT_ATOMS: atom_id res chain seq x y z
N SER A 1 6.86 -1.61 -19.95
CA SER A 1 7.90 -1.13 -19.02
C SER A 1 7.36 -1.19 -17.59
N LEU A 2 8.25 -1.23 -16.61
CA LEU A 2 7.96 -1.25 -15.18
C LEU A 2 8.58 -0.01 -14.56
N SER A 3 7.80 0.82 -13.87
CA SER A 3 8.27 1.96 -13.10
C SER A 3 7.99 1.75 -11.62
N THR A 4 8.81 2.30 -10.73
CA THR A 4 8.58 2.24 -9.27
C THR A 4 8.50 3.65 -8.67
N PRO A 5 8.03 3.79 -7.41
CA PRO A 5 8.00 5.09 -6.72
C PRO A 5 9.36 5.80 -6.67
N THR A 6 10.46 5.05 -6.82
CA THR A 6 11.82 5.59 -6.90
C THR A 6 12.11 6.39 -8.19
N GLY A 7 11.19 6.41 -9.15
CA GLY A 7 11.32 7.10 -10.44
C GLY A 7 12.18 6.35 -11.47
N ARG A 8 12.71 5.17 -11.11
CA ARG A 8 13.46 4.31 -12.03
C ARG A 8 12.52 3.51 -12.93
N VAL A 9 13.00 3.16 -14.12
CA VAL A 9 12.25 2.43 -15.14
C VAL A 9 13.05 1.22 -15.61
N TRP A 10 12.39 0.06 -15.67
CA TRP A 10 12.90 -1.19 -16.22
C TRP A 10 12.13 -1.53 -17.49
N LEU A 11 12.85 -1.81 -18.56
CA LEU A 11 12.25 -2.30 -19.80
C LEU A 11 12.01 -3.79 -19.65
N ALA A 12 10.74 -4.18 -19.64
CA ALA A 12 10.30 -5.56 -19.63
C ALA A 12 9.25 -5.77 -20.71
N ASP A 13 9.37 -6.88 -21.43
CA ASP A 13 8.41 -7.31 -22.42
C ASP A 13 7.21 -7.95 -21.73
N VAL A 14 6.02 -7.71 -22.27
CA VAL A 14 4.79 -8.39 -21.84
C VAL A 14 4.32 -9.29 -22.96
N ILE A 15 4.30 -10.59 -22.70
CA ILE A 15 3.83 -11.61 -23.65
C ILE A 15 2.56 -12.26 -23.12
N LYS A 16 1.69 -12.69 -24.04
CA LYS A 16 0.47 -13.43 -23.72
C LYS A 16 0.60 -14.88 -24.18
N ILE A 17 0.44 -15.82 -23.26
CA ILE A 17 0.46 -17.27 -23.53
C ILE A 17 -0.75 -17.88 -22.82
N ASP A 18 -1.58 -18.63 -23.53
CA ASP A 18 -2.77 -19.31 -22.97
C ASP A 18 -3.66 -18.40 -22.11
N ASN A 19 -3.95 -17.20 -22.60
CA ASN A 19 -4.71 -16.15 -21.90
C ASN A 19 -4.09 -15.61 -20.60
N LYS A 20 -2.84 -15.94 -20.31
CA LYS A 20 -2.06 -15.39 -19.18
C LYS A 20 -1.02 -14.41 -19.69
N LEU A 21 -0.72 -13.39 -18.89
CA LEU A 21 0.32 -12.40 -19.16
C LEU A 21 1.60 -12.75 -18.40
N PHE A 22 2.73 -12.62 -19.07
CA PHE A 22 4.05 -12.88 -18.51
C PHE A 22 4.99 -11.72 -18.81
N PHE A 23 5.79 -11.36 -17.82
CA PHE A 23 6.93 -10.47 -18.04
C PHE A 23 8.13 -11.30 -18.51
N LYS A 24 8.75 -10.90 -19.62
CA LYS A 24 9.95 -11.51 -20.19
C LYS A 24 11.00 -10.41 -20.42
N ASN A 25 12.27 -10.78 -20.59
CA ASN A 25 13.39 -9.91 -20.99
C ASN A 25 13.45 -8.59 -20.18
N GLY A 26 14.19 -8.54 -19.08
CA GLY A 26 14.20 -7.38 -18.17
C GLY A 26 13.52 -7.63 -16.82
N TRP A 27 12.69 -8.69 -16.74
CA TRP A 27 12.05 -9.09 -15.48
C TRP A 27 13.08 -9.57 -14.44
N LYS A 28 14.11 -10.29 -14.88
CA LYS A 28 15.14 -10.81 -13.98
C LYS A 28 15.92 -9.67 -13.33
N GLU A 29 16.28 -8.67 -14.12
CA GLU A 29 16.98 -7.46 -13.71
C GLU A 29 16.14 -6.66 -12.72
N PHE A 30 14.83 -6.55 -12.97
CA PHE A 30 13.88 -5.94 -12.02
C PHE A 30 13.85 -6.70 -10.68
N VAL A 31 13.81 -8.04 -10.70
CA VAL A 31 13.84 -8.89 -9.51
C VAL A 31 15.13 -8.70 -8.71
N GLU A 32 16.28 -8.71 -9.39
CA GLU A 32 17.60 -8.57 -8.76
C GLU A 32 17.81 -7.18 -8.15
N ASP A 33 17.43 -6.11 -8.85
CA ASP A 33 17.60 -4.74 -8.38
C ASP A 33 16.74 -4.40 -7.15
N HIS A 34 15.57 -5.03 -7.03
CA HIS A 34 14.65 -4.84 -5.90
C HIS A 34 14.78 -5.94 -4.83
N HIS A 35 15.77 -6.83 -5.00
CA HIS A 35 16.03 -7.97 -4.12
C HIS A 35 14.77 -8.79 -3.81
N LEU A 36 13.90 -8.99 -4.80
CA LEU A 36 12.60 -9.64 -4.59
C LEU A 36 12.79 -11.08 -4.14
N GLU A 37 12.08 -11.45 -3.08
CA GLU A 37 12.11 -12.79 -2.51
C GLU A 37 10.71 -13.41 -2.56
N PHE A 38 10.66 -14.74 -2.36
CA PHE A 38 9.39 -15.42 -2.20
C PHE A 38 8.61 -14.84 -0.99
N GLY A 39 7.36 -14.48 -1.22
CA GLY A 39 6.48 -13.88 -0.23
C GLY A 39 6.46 -12.35 -0.22
N ASP A 40 7.27 -11.69 -1.05
CA ASP A 40 7.09 -10.26 -1.32
C ASP A 40 5.82 -10.04 -2.16
N PHE A 41 5.17 -8.90 -1.94
CA PHE A 41 3.94 -8.53 -2.65
C PHE A 41 4.22 -7.42 -3.65
N LEU A 42 3.73 -7.60 -4.87
CA LEU A 42 3.85 -6.62 -5.94
C LEU A 42 2.45 -6.18 -6.37
N VAL A 43 2.21 -4.87 -6.34
CA VAL A 43 0.96 -4.27 -6.83
C VAL A 43 1.26 -3.58 -8.15
N PHE A 44 0.65 -4.08 -9.22
CA PHE A 44 0.80 -3.55 -10.56
C PHE A 44 -0.37 -2.61 -10.89
N CYS A 45 -0.06 -1.33 -11.07
CA CYS A 45 -0.97 -0.32 -11.56
C CYS A 45 -0.75 -0.14 -13.07
N TYR A 46 -1.77 -0.45 -13.87
CA TYR A 46 -1.69 -0.28 -15.32
C TYR A 46 -2.01 1.15 -15.71
N GLU A 47 -1.03 1.87 -16.27
CA GLU A 47 -1.21 3.28 -16.62
C GLU A 47 -1.68 3.48 -18.07
N LYS A 48 -1.06 2.78 -19.05
CA LYS A 48 -1.41 2.67 -20.50
C LYS A 48 -0.24 2.04 -21.29
N ARG A 49 -0.50 1.52 -22.50
CA ARG A 49 0.52 1.07 -23.47
C ARG A 49 1.56 0.10 -22.88
N SER A 50 1.11 -0.86 -22.07
CA SER A 50 2.00 -1.82 -21.40
C SER A 50 3.03 -1.18 -20.46
N ASN A 51 2.74 0.01 -19.92
CA ASN A 51 3.47 0.60 -18.80
C ASN A 51 2.74 0.26 -17.51
N PHE A 52 3.51 -0.26 -16.55
CA PHE A 52 3.02 -0.63 -15.24
C PHE A 52 3.83 0.12 -14.19
N PHE A 53 3.13 0.82 -13.32
CA PHE A 53 3.70 1.32 -12.08
C PHE A 53 3.61 0.21 -11.02
N VAL A 54 4.71 -0.08 -10.34
CA VAL A 54 4.85 -1.23 -9.47
C VAL A 54 5.21 -0.76 -8.06
N ASN A 55 4.32 -1.05 -7.12
CA ASN A 55 4.61 -0.91 -5.69
C ASN A 55 5.08 -2.25 -5.14
N ILE A 56 6.14 -2.22 -4.34
CA ILE A 56 6.77 -3.42 -3.79
C ILE A 56 6.64 -3.37 -2.28
N TYR A 57 6.10 -4.43 -1.72
CA TYR A 57 5.98 -4.63 -0.28
C TYR A 57 6.74 -5.88 0.12
N GLY A 58 7.47 -5.80 1.22
CA GLY A 58 8.16 -6.95 1.78
C GLY A 58 7.17 -7.98 2.31
N ARG A 59 7.69 -9.14 2.72
CA ARG A 59 6.95 -10.19 3.43
C ARG A 59 6.14 -9.72 4.65
N ASN A 60 6.53 -8.60 5.27
CA ASN A 60 5.82 -7.97 6.39
C ASN A 60 4.66 -7.04 5.96
N ALA A 61 4.33 -7.01 4.66
CA ALA A 61 3.36 -6.12 4.04
C ALA A 61 3.70 -4.61 4.17
N CYS A 62 4.91 -4.27 4.62
CA CYS A 62 5.40 -2.88 4.59
C CYS A 62 6.08 -2.60 3.26
N GLU A 63 6.05 -1.34 2.82
CA GLU A 63 6.73 -0.91 1.60
C GLU A 63 8.22 -1.26 1.68
N LYS A 64 8.73 -1.88 0.62
CA LYS A 64 10.12 -2.29 0.54
C LYS A 64 10.94 -1.12 0.01
N ASP A 65 11.87 -0.64 0.83
CA ASP A 65 12.82 0.35 0.35
C ASP A 65 13.85 -0.33 -0.55
N THR A 66 13.72 -0.09 -1.84
CA THR A 66 14.62 -0.62 -2.87
C THR A 66 15.58 0.46 -3.38
N SER A 67 15.59 1.63 -2.73
CA SER A 67 16.58 2.65 -3.03
C SER A 67 17.96 2.14 -2.61
N LYS A 68 18.90 2.14 -3.56
CA LYS A 68 20.31 1.87 -3.26
C LYS A 68 20.88 3.12 -2.58
N VAL A 69 20.67 3.28 -1.27
CA VAL A 69 21.38 4.30 -0.50
C VAL A 69 22.73 3.73 -0.10
N ALA A 70 23.78 4.09 -0.82
CA ALA A 70 25.14 3.81 -0.38
C ALA A 70 25.51 4.84 0.69
N ILE A 71 25.27 4.53 1.96
CA ILE A 71 25.95 5.22 3.07
C ILE A 71 27.11 4.32 3.46
N ASP A 72 28.31 4.67 3.01
CA ASP A 72 29.62 4.17 3.44
C ASP A 72 29.64 2.72 4.00
N GLY A 73 29.26 1.76 3.16
CA GLY A 73 29.34 0.33 3.47
C GLY A 73 28.19 -0.26 4.31
N VAL A 74 27.18 0.53 4.71
CA VAL A 74 26.03 0.05 5.47
C VAL A 74 24.81 -0.16 4.57
N ARG A 75 24.32 -1.41 4.50
CA ARG A 75 23.00 -1.70 3.92
C ARG A 75 21.93 -1.30 4.93
N LEU A 76 21.32 -0.14 4.74
CA LEU A 76 20.16 0.27 5.53
C LEU A 76 18.91 -0.45 5.01
N PHE A 77 18.35 -1.35 5.81
CA PHE A 77 16.94 -1.71 5.68
C PHE A 77 16.13 -0.59 6.35
N SER A 78 15.81 0.43 5.56
CA SER A 78 14.93 1.51 6.03
C SER A 78 13.50 0.97 6.10
N CYS A 79 13.14 0.37 7.24
CA CYS A 79 11.75 0.23 7.62
C CYS A 79 11.23 1.62 7.95
N LYS A 80 10.63 2.34 6.98
CA LYS A 80 9.67 3.41 7.34
C LYS A 80 8.38 2.75 7.84
N GLY A 81 8.47 2.15 9.02
CA GLY A 81 7.33 1.85 9.86
C GLY A 81 6.94 3.12 10.63
N SER A 82 6.08 3.93 10.05
CA SER A 82 5.24 4.91 10.74
C SER A 82 4.13 5.28 9.75
N GLN A 83 2.86 4.96 9.96
CA GLN A 83 2.06 5.17 11.16
C GLN A 83 1.00 4.06 11.28
N LEU A 84 0.93 3.42 12.44
CA LEU A 84 -0.39 3.05 12.97
C LEU A 84 -1.04 4.35 13.44
N PRO A 85 -2.30 4.65 13.06
CA PRO A 85 -3.02 5.72 13.72
C PRO A 85 -3.12 5.41 15.22
N GLU A 86 -2.82 6.39 16.06
CA GLU A 86 -3.12 6.33 17.48
C GLU A 86 -4.58 5.92 17.65
N LYS A 87 -4.81 4.92 18.50
CA LYS A 87 -6.15 4.59 18.98
C LYS A 87 -6.79 5.88 19.49
N SER A 88 -7.82 6.38 18.81
CA SER A 88 -8.79 7.24 19.48
C SER A 88 -9.53 6.36 20.47
N SER A 89 -9.28 6.58 21.76
CA SER A 89 -10.04 6.02 22.86
C SER A 89 -11.53 6.25 22.62
N ILE A 90 -12.29 5.17 22.43
CA ILE A 90 -13.73 5.19 22.64
C ILE A 90 -13.88 5.23 24.16
N GLU A 91 -14.19 6.41 24.70
CA GLU A 91 -14.58 6.57 26.10
C GLU A 91 -16.00 6.05 26.31
N ASP A 92 -16.19 5.53 27.51
CA ASP A 92 -17.23 4.59 27.90
C ASP A 92 -18.66 5.13 27.86
N ARG A 93 -19.56 4.16 27.68
CA ARG A 93 -21.00 4.22 27.89
C ARG A 93 -21.31 4.57 29.36
N GLU A 94 -21.98 5.71 29.59
CA GLU A 94 -22.80 5.90 30.79
C GLU A 94 -24.27 6.06 30.42
N GLU A 95 -25.07 5.20 31.03
CA GLU A 95 -26.52 5.10 31.00
C GLU A 95 -27.01 5.69 32.33
N GLY A 96 -27.90 6.69 32.29
CA GLY A 96 -28.42 7.32 33.51
C GLY A 96 -29.61 8.22 33.24
N GLU A 97 -30.80 7.75 33.61
CA GLU A 97 -32.13 8.28 33.33
C GLU A 97 -32.56 9.54 34.14
N LYS A 98 -33.67 10.12 33.64
CA LYS A 98 -34.83 10.77 34.32
C LYS A 98 -34.93 12.31 34.30
N GLY A 99 -36.11 12.76 33.84
CA GLY A 99 -36.59 14.12 34.08
C GLY A 99 -37.84 14.50 33.27
N LEU A 100 -38.96 13.83 33.52
CA LEU A 100 -40.32 14.25 33.11
C LEU A 100 -40.60 15.71 33.49
N LYS A 101 -41.11 16.55 32.57
CA LYS A 101 -42.19 17.52 32.85
C LYS A 101 -43.08 17.76 31.63
N GLU A 102 -44.34 17.38 31.82
CA GLU A 102 -45.50 17.84 31.07
C GLU A 102 -45.67 19.36 31.20
N SER A 103 -46.21 20.00 30.15
CA SER A 103 -47.36 20.89 30.33
C SER A 103 -48.02 21.25 29.00
N ASN A 104 -49.27 20.82 28.90
CA ASN A 104 -50.44 21.52 28.39
C ASN A 104 -50.57 21.89 26.92
N GLY A 105 -51.60 21.26 26.33
CA GLY A 105 -52.21 21.64 25.07
C GLY A 105 -53.11 22.87 25.15
N LYS A 106 -53.43 23.35 23.94
CA LYS A 106 -54.61 24.09 23.47
C LYS A 106 -54.27 24.38 22.00
N GLY A 107 -55.06 24.08 20.98
CA GLY A 107 -56.46 23.74 20.89
C GLY A 107 -56.90 24.21 19.50
N VAL A 108 -57.41 23.28 18.70
CA VAL A 108 -58.49 23.41 17.71
C VAL A 108 -58.73 24.79 17.09
N ASN A 109 -58.42 24.94 15.79
CA ASN A 109 -59.39 25.06 14.69
C ASN A 109 -58.66 25.17 13.35
#